data_AF-A0AA95K510-F1
#
_entry.id   AF-A0AA95K510-F1
#
_cell.length_a   1.000
_cell.length_b   1.000
_cell.length_c   1.000
_cell.angle_alpha   90.00
_cell.angle_beta   90.00
_cell.angle_gamma   90.00
#
_symmetry.space_group_name_H-M   'P 1'
#
loop_
_entity.id
_entity.type
_entity.pdbx_description
1 polymer ?
#
loop_
_entity_poly.entity_id
_entity_poly.type
_entity_poly.pdbx_seq_one_letter_code
_entity_poly.pdbx_strand_id
1 'polypeptide(L)' 'MSINNAGKLMRASKWAEREFEKDSIPTPKTLKRWVQNGVINGKIIDQSVWIFSNEKMGVASSVAKHVNALIEDW' A
#
# COMPACT_ATOMS: atom_id res chain seq x y z
N MET A 1 3.74 -22.66 -6.41
CA MET A 1 3.54 -21.54 -7.37
C MET A 1 2.94 -20.37 -6.61
N SER A 2 3.75 -19.41 -6.15
CA SER A 2 3.22 -18.19 -5.55
C SER A 2 2.81 -17.25 -6.68
N ILE A 3 1.52 -16.98 -6.79
CA ILE A 3 1.00 -15.96 -7.70
C ILE A 3 1.49 -14.62 -7.17
N ASN A 4 2.52 -14.04 -7.81
CA ASN A 4 2.98 -12.69 -7.49
C ASN A 4 1.84 -11.71 -7.79
N ASN A 5 1.07 -11.34 -6.76
CA ASN A 5 -0.07 -10.41 -6.85
C ASN A 5 0.37 -8.94 -7.00
N ALA A 6 1.54 -8.68 -7.60
CA ALA A 6 2.19 -7.37 -7.65
C ALA A 6 1.36 -6.29 -8.39
N GLY A 7 0.29 -6.66 -9.09
CA GLY A 7 -0.64 -5.72 -9.73
C GLY A 7 -2.09 -5.77 -9.23
N LYS A 8 -2.44 -6.66 -8.29
CA LYS A 8 -3.84 -6.83 -7.88
C LYS A 8 -4.23 -5.77 -6.85
N LEU A 9 -5.31 -5.03 -7.13
CA LEU A 9 -5.88 -4.05 -6.22
C LEU A 9 -6.90 -4.70 -5.26
N MET A 10 -6.98 -4.18 -4.04
CA MET A 10 -8.03 -4.46 -3.07
C MET A 10 -8.61 -3.18 -2.48
N ARG A 11 -9.83 -3.26 -1.96
CA ARG A 11 -10.48 -2.11 -1.30
C ARG A 11 -9.65 -1.67 -0.10
N ALA A 12 -9.45 -0.37 0.07
CA ALA A 12 -8.63 0.18 1.14
C ALA A 12 -9.12 -0.21 2.55
N SER A 13 -10.43 -0.33 2.77
CA SER A 13 -10.98 -0.79 4.05
C SER A 13 -10.55 -2.21 4.41
N LYS A 14 -10.62 -3.14 3.44
CA LYS A 14 -10.20 -4.53 3.63
C LYS A 14 -8.69 -4.65 3.86
N TRP A 15 -7.91 -3.81 3.17
CA TRP A 15 -6.47 -3.72 3.43
C TRP A 15 -6.20 -3.21 4.85
N ALA A 16 -6.91 -2.17 5.29
CA ALA A 16 -6.73 -1.60 6.63
C ALA A 16 -7.12 -2.59 7.74
N GLU A 17 -8.22 -3.32 7.59
CA GLU A 17 -8.62 -4.40 8.51
C GLU A 17 -7.58 -5.52 8.60
N ARG A 18 -6.83 -5.77 7.52
CA ARG A 18 -5.77 -6.79 7.48
C ARG A 18 -4.48 -6.32 8.14
N GLU A 19 -4.16 -5.03 8.04
CA GLU A 19 -2.86 -4.48 8.45
C GLU A 19 -2.88 -3.82 9.83
N PHE A 20 -4.05 -3.47 10.36
CA PHE A 20 -4.20 -2.75 11.63
C PHE A 20 -5.06 -3.53 12.61
N GLU A 21 -4.71 -3.41 13.90
CA GLU A 21 -5.55 -3.87 14.99
C GLU A 21 -6.90 -3.13 15.03
N LYS A 22 -7.92 -3.76 15.60
CA LYS A 22 -9.34 -3.33 15.54
C LYS A 22 -9.56 -1.86 15.91
N ASP A 23 -8.84 -1.35 16.90
CA ASP A 23 -8.98 0.04 17.38
C ASP A 23 -7.97 1.01 16.77
N SER A 24 -7.17 0.54 15.81
CA SER A 24 -6.15 1.31 15.08
C SER A 24 -6.44 1.43 13.58
N ILE A 25 -7.62 0.98 13.12
CA ILE A 25 -8.02 1.01 11.71
C ILE A 25 -8.16 2.48 11.24
N PRO A 26 -7.35 2.93 10.26
CA PRO A 26 -7.42 4.29 9.76
C PRO A 26 -8.74 4.58 9.03
N THR A 27 -9.21 5.82 9.14
CA THR A 27 -10.41 6.26 8.41
C THR A 27 -10.19 6.31 6.89
N PRO A 28 -11.25 6.22 6.07
CA PRO A 28 -11.12 6.34 4.60
C PRO A 28 -10.41 7.61 4.14
N LYS A 29 -10.62 8.74 4.85
CA LYS A 29 -9.95 10.02 4.58
C LYS A 29 -8.44 9.92 4.81
N THR A 30 -8.02 9.20 5.85
CA THR A 30 -6.60 8.96 6.16
C THR A 30 -5.95 8.08 5.10
N LEU A 31 -6.60 6.97 4.73
CA LEU A 31 -6.11 6.07 3.67
C LEU A 31 -5.96 6.79 2.32
N LYS A 32 -6.94 7.63 1.96
CA LYS A 32 -6.86 8.47 0.76
C LYS A 32 -5.63 9.38 0.79
N ARG A 33 -5.40 10.07 1.92
CA ARG A 33 -4.25 10.96 2.11
C ARG A 33 -2.92 10.21 2.01
N TRP A 34 -2.84 8.99 2.56
CA TRP A 34 -1.63 8.17 2.47
C TRP A 34 -1.32 7.74 1.05
N VAL A 35 -2.31 7.35 0.25
CA VAL A 35 -2.11 7.06 -1.18
C VAL A 35 -1.66 8.31 -1.93
N GLN A 36 -2.30 9.47 -1.69
CA GLN A 36 -1.93 10.74 -2.34
C GLN A 36 -0.51 11.20 -2.00
N ASN A 37 -0.11 11.00 -0.74
CA ASN A 37 1.21 11.41 -0.25
C ASN A 37 2.30 10.35 -0.53
N GLY A 38 1.97 9.23 -1.17
CA GLY A 38 2.91 8.14 -1.44
C GLY A 38 3.40 7.39 -0.20
N VAL A 39 2.64 7.45 0.91
CA VAL A 39 2.94 6.69 2.14
C VAL A 39 2.68 5.20 1.92
N ILE A 40 1.66 4.87 1.13
CA ILE A 40 1.31 3.51 0.72
C ILE A 40 1.01 3.48 -0.77
N ASN A 41 1.34 2.37 -1.43
CA ASN A 41 1.07 2.20 -2.86
C ASN A 41 -0.40 1.84 -3.12
N GLY A 42 -1.07 2.68 -3.93
CA GLY A 42 -2.46 2.47 -4.30
C GLY A 42 -2.90 3.37 -5.45
N LYS A 43 -4.19 3.28 -5.79
CA LYS A 43 -4.86 4.10 -6.80
C LYS A 43 -6.17 4.65 -6.26
N ILE A 44 -6.52 5.86 -6.70
CA ILE A 44 -7.83 6.45 -6.48
C ILE A 44 -8.61 6.32 -7.79
N ILE A 45 -9.72 5.59 -7.77
CA ILE A 45 -10.56 5.31 -8.95
C ILE A 45 -12.00 5.62 -8.54
N ASP A 46 -12.68 6.52 -9.26
CA ASP A 46 -14.05 6.94 -8.98
C ASP A 46 -14.30 7.28 -7.50
N GLN A 47 -13.41 8.11 -6.95
CA GLN A 47 -13.40 8.55 -5.54
C GLN A 47 -13.14 7.45 -4.51
N SER A 48 -13.05 6.19 -4.93
CA SER A 48 -12.72 5.04 -4.09
C SER A 48 -11.21 4.84 -4.00
N VAL A 49 -10.74 4.42 -2.82
CA VAL A 49 -9.33 4.15 -2.58
C VAL A 49 -9.07 2.65 -2.72
N TRP A 50 -8.10 2.31 -3.56
CA TRP A 50 -7.65 0.96 -3.82
C TRP A 50 -6.17 0.85 -3.46
N ILE A 51 -5.80 -0.24 -2.78
CA ILE A 51 -4.43 -0.47 -2.33
C ILE A 51 -3.93 -1.75 -3.00
N PHE A 52 -2.66 -1.78 -3.40
CA PHE A 52 -2.09 -3.00 -3.95
C PHE A 52 -2.07 -4.10 -2.89
N SER A 53 -2.51 -5.30 -3.25
CA SER A 53 -2.72 -6.39 -2.31
C SER A 53 -1.44 -6.86 -1.61
N ASN A 54 -0.28 -6.65 -2.22
CA ASN A 54 1.05 -6.93 -1.66
C ASN A 54 1.58 -5.77 -0.79
N GLU A 55 0.92 -4.62 -0.75
CA GLU A 55 1.32 -3.49 0.08
C GLU A 55 1.20 -3.85 1.56
N LYS A 56 2.20 -3.47 2.35
CA LYS A 56 2.26 -3.73 3.78
C LYS A 56 2.48 -2.45 4.56
N MET A 57 1.72 -2.24 5.62
CA MET A 57 1.91 -1.07 6.46
C MET A 57 3.26 -1.18 7.19
N GLY A 58 4.04 -0.11 7.19
CA GLY A 58 5.31 -0.06 7.93
C GLY A 58 6.45 -0.90 7.34
N VAL A 59 6.22 -1.69 6.28
CA VAL A 59 7.33 -2.18 5.44
C VAL A 59 7.85 -0.97 4.70
N ALA A 60 8.91 -0.41 5.26
CA ALA A 60 9.34 0.93 4.94
C ALA A 60 9.52 1.06 3.42
N SER A 61 8.77 1.99 2.84
CA SER A 61 8.96 2.47 1.47
C SER A 61 10.41 2.91 1.21
N SER A 62 11.20 3.14 2.27
CA SER A 62 12.65 3.34 2.23
C SER A 62 13.48 2.11 1.87
N VAL A 63 13.05 0.88 2.21
CA VAL A 63 13.74 -0.37 1.82
C VAL A 63 13.52 -0.64 0.34
N ALA A 64 12.30 -0.45 -0.17
CA ALA A 64 12.02 -0.58 -1.61
C ALA A 64 12.79 0.47 -2.44
N LYS A 65 12.90 1.72 -1.95
CA LYS A 65 13.74 2.75 -2.59
C LYS A 65 15.23 2.43 -2.54
N HIS A 66 15.76 1.93 -1.42
CA HIS A 66 17.18 1.55 -1.32
C HIS A 66 17.53 0.32 -2.15
N VAL A 67 16.65 -0.68 -2.22
CA VAL A 67 16.88 -1.85 -3.07
C VAL A 67 16.83 -1.49 -4.54
N ASN A 68 15.92 -0.61 -4.98
CA ASN A 68 15.91 -0.13 -6.37
C ASN A 68 17.16 0.71 -6.70
N ALA A 69 17.63 1.55 -5.76
CA ALA A 69 18.87 2.30 -5.94
C ALA A 69 20.12 1.40 -6.05
N LEU A 70 20.12 0.22 -5.42
CA LEU A 70 21.21 -0.76 -5.54
C LEU A 70 21.19 -1.55 -6.85
N ILE A 71 20.06 -1.55 -7.58
CA ILE A 71 19.91 -2.27 -8.86
C ILE A 71 20.28 -1.36 -10.05
N GLU A 72 20.16 -0.04 -9.93
CA GLU A 72 20.54 0.92 -10.98
C GLU A 72 22.05 1.21 -11.08
N ASP A 73 22.84 0.77 -10.09
CA ASP A 73 24.30 0.95 -10.02
C ASP A 73 25.10 -0.24 -10.64
N TRP A 74 24.47 -1.05 -11.50
CA TRP A 74 25.10 -2.14 -12.27
C TRP A 74 24.97 -1.95 -13.78
#